data_AF-A0A9Q3HM03-F1
#
_entry.id   AF-A0A9Q3HM03-F1
#
_cell.length_a   1.000
_cell.length_b   1.000
_cell.length_c   1.000
_cell.angle_alpha   90.00
_cell.angle_beta   90.00
_cell.angle_gamma   90.00
#
_symmetry.space_group_name_H-M   'P 1'
#
loop_
_entity.id
_entity.type
_entity.pdbx_description
1 polymer ?
#
loop_
_entity_poly.entity_id
_entity_poly.type
_entity_poly.pdbx_seq_one_letter_code
_entity_poly.pdbx_strand_id
1 'polypeptide(L)'
;MMTYAKHKQCGILLQLLQQKYRSPELESQLEEPWLRDYTDNRFFLIDGLLYHRENHTSALTVVYRDHISLILQEFHDFLYMGHMSEDRTKERVASTAWWPKWEEELSEYISTFERCQKANKNHGSKYGLPQHIEEPKHPWETINMD
;
A
#
# COMPACT_ATOMS: atom_id res chain seq x y z
N MET A 1 -18.23 4.59 -10.02
CA MET A 1 -18.04 6.00 -9.62
C MET A 1 -17.70 6.03 -8.13
N MET A 2 -16.48 6.43 -7.75
CA MET A 2 -16.14 6.60 -6.34
C MET A 2 -17.05 7.67 -5.76
N THR A 3 -17.98 7.27 -4.90
CA THR A 3 -18.97 8.20 -4.33
C THR A 3 -18.53 8.50 -2.91
N TYR A 4 -18.09 9.73 -2.61
CA TYR A 4 -17.70 10.15 -1.26
C TYR A 4 -18.89 10.29 -0.29
N ALA A 5 -20.12 10.02 -0.74
CA ALA A 5 -21.37 10.31 -0.04
C ALA A 5 -21.51 9.69 1.35
N LYS A 6 -20.78 8.61 1.65
CA LYS A 6 -20.84 7.95 2.97
C LYS A 6 -19.73 8.41 3.92
N HIS A 7 -18.73 9.15 3.43
CA HIS A 7 -17.59 9.57 4.25
C HIS A 7 -17.76 11.02 4.70
N LYS A 8 -17.97 11.21 6.01
CA LYS A 8 -18.23 12.52 6.64
C LYS A 8 -17.23 13.60 6.20
N GLN A 9 -15.94 13.35 6.37
CA GLN A 9 -14.87 14.33 6.08
C GLN A 9 -14.83 14.71 4.59
N CYS A 10 -14.99 13.73 3.69
CA CYS A 10 -15.01 14.02 2.26
C CYS A 10 -16.29 14.76 1.85
N GLY A 11 -17.43 14.44 2.45
CA GLY A 11 -18.67 15.17 2.24
C GLY A 11 -18.53 16.65 2.60
N ILE A 12 -17.89 16.95 3.73
CA ILE A 12 -17.59 18.33 4.16
C ILE A 12 -16.63 19.00 3.17
N LEU A 13 -15.53 18.33 2.78
CA LEU A 13 -14.58 18.88 1.81
C LEU A 13 -15.21 19.16 0.45
N LEU A 14 -16.09 18.29 -0.03
CA LEU A 14 -16.83 18.53 -1.28
C LEU A 14 -17.67 19.79 -1.18
N GLN A 15 -18.37 20.01 -0.06
CA GLN A 15 -19.14 21.24 0.14
C GLN A 15 -18.24 22.47 0.21
N LEU A 16 -17.15 22.40 0.98
CA LEU A 16 -16.20 23.51 1.14
C LEU A 16 -15.55 23.91 -0.21
N LEU A 17 -15.14 22.92 -1.01
CA LEU A 17 -14.46 23.16 -2.29
C LEU A 17 -15.42 23.60 -3.42
N GLN A 18 -16.71 23.29 -3.31
CA GLN A 18 -17.73 23.73 -4.26
C GLN A 18 -18.33 25.10 -3.90
N GLN A 19 -18.24 25.51 -2.64
CA GLN A 19 -18.73 26.80 -2.20
C GLN A 19 -17.82 27.94 -2.67
N LYS A 20 -18.45 29.02 -3.13
CA LYS A 20 -17.74 30.24 -3.56
C LYS A 20 -17.15 31.03 -2.39
N TYR A 21 -17.63 30.79 -1.17
CA TYR A 21 -17.25 31.51 0.03
C TYR A 21 -16.84 30.54 1.13
N ARG A 22 -15.87 30.97 1.93
CA ARG A 22 -15.36 30.21 3.09
C ARG A 22 -16.47 30.08 4.15
N SER A 23 -16.66 28.87 4.67
CA SER A 23 -17.67 28.57 5.70
C SER A 23 -17.00 28.07 6.99
N PRO A 24 -16.78 28.94 7.99
CA PRO A 24 -16.12 28.58 9.25
C PRO A 24 -16.84 27.45 10.01
N GLU A 25 -18.16 27.37 9.87
CA GLU A 25 -18.96 26.34 10.53
C GLU A 25 -18.72 24.95 9.94
N LEU A 26 -18.51 24.85 8.62
CA LEU A 26 -18.12 23.59 7.98
C LEU A 26 -16.67 23.22 8.32
N GLU A 27 -15.78 24.20 8.39
CA GLU A 27 -14.37 23.98 8.78
C GLU A 27 -14.26 23.40 10.19
N SER A 28 -15.07 23.88 11.14
CA SER A 28 -15.07 23.35 12.52
C SER A 28 -15.50 21.87 12.63
N GLN A 29 -16.07 21.30 11.57
CA GLN A 29 -16.49 19.89 11.54
C GLN A 29 -15.41 18.96 10.95
N LEU A 30 -14.34 19.52 10.37
CA LEU A 30 -13.20 18.76 9.91
C LEU A 30 -12.36 18.29 11.11
N GLU A 31 -11.93 17.04 11.07
CA GLU A 31 -11.06 16.44 12.09
C GLU A 31 -9.61 16.44 11.58
N GLU A 32 -8.62 16.40 12.48
CA GLU A 32 -7.22 16.24 12.09
C GLU A 32 -6.98 14.85 11.43
N PRO A 33 -6.18 14.74 10.35
CA PRO A 33 -5.36 15.79 9.71
C PRO A 33 -6.09 16.59 8.60
N TRP A 34 -7.37 16.32 8.35
CA TRP A 34 -8.13 16.90 7.25
C TRP A 34 -8.25 18.43 7.35
N LEU A 35 -8.47 18.94 8.57
CA LEU A 35 -8.57 20.38 8.83
C LEU A 35 -7.29 21.10 8.43
N ARG A 36 -6.14 20.67 8.98
CA ARG A 36 -4.83 21.25 8.68
C ARG A 36 -4.54 21.24 7.19
N ASP A 37 -4.70 20.10 6.55
CA ASP A 37 -4.39 19.93 5.13
C ASP A 37 -5.35 20.74 4.23
N TYR A 38 -6.60 20.92 4.64
CA TYR A 38 -7.53 21.85 4.00
C TYR A 38 -7.07 23.31 4.14
N THR A 39 -6.70 23.75 5.34
CA THR A 39 -6.23 25.13 5.56
C THR A 39 -4.95 25.45 4.80
N ASP A 40 -4.10 24.44 4.57
CA ASP A 40 -2.88 24.52 3.76
C ASP A 40 -3.17 24.54 2.25
N ASN A 41 -4.43 24.48 1.81
CA ASN A 41 -4.83 24.33 0.41
C ASN A 41 -4.19 23.10 -0.26
N ARG A 42 -4.24 21.95 0.44
CA ARG A 42 -3.78 20.67 -0.10
C ARG A 42 -4.89 19.90 -0.82
N PHE A 43 -6.16 20.26 -0.66
CA PHE A 43 -7.27 19.57 -1.32
C PHE A 43 -7.78 20.30 -2.56
N PHE A 44 -8.09 19.52 -3.61
CA PHE A 44 -8.62 20.01 -4.87
C PHE A 44 -9.72 19.08 -5.39
N LEU A 45 -10.67 19.65 -6.12
CA LEU A 45 -11.75 18.90 -6.76
C LEU A 45 -11.58 18.94 -8.27
N ILE A 46 -11.49 17.77 -8.91
CA ILE A 46 -11.41 17.63 -10.37
C ILE A 46 -12.40 16.55 -10.78
N ASP A 47 -13.36 16.89 -11.66
CA ASP A 47 -14.39 15.97 -12.16
C ASP A 47 -15.15 15.19 -11.06
N GLY A 48 -15.35 15.82 -9.90
CA GLY A 48 -16.01 15.20 -8.75
C GLY A 48 -15.12 14.26 -7.91
N LEU A 49 -13.84 14.13 -8.27
CA LEU A 49 -12.82 13.41 -7.53
C LEU A 49 -12.00 14.35 -6.66
N LEU A 50 -11.80 13.97 -5.40
CA LEU A 50 -11.02 14.73 -4.44
C LEU A 50 -9.55 14.31 -4.56
N TYR A 51 -8.69 15.28 -4.81
CA TYR A 51 -7.24 15.10 -4.85
C TYR A 51 -6.60 15.77 -3.63
N HIS A 52 -5.56 15.14 -3.10
CA HIS A 52 -4.67 15.69 -2.10
C HIS A 52 -3.31 15.99 -2.73
N ARG A 53 -2.76 17.17 -2.44
CA ARG A 53 -1.46 17.62 -2.90
C ARG A 53 -0.47 17.62 -1.76
N GLU A 54 0.64 16.94 -1.98
CA GLU A 54 1.80 16.96 -1.11
C GLU A 54 3.03 17.34 -1.94
N ASN A 55 3.69 18.44 -1.59
CA ASN A 55 4.81 18.98 -2.37
C ASN A 55 4.44 19.20 -3.87
N HIS A 56 5.08 18.43 -4.76
CA HIS A 56 4.88 18.48 -6.21
C HIS A 56 4.03 17.32 -6.75
N THR A 57 3.48 16.48 -5.87
CA THR A 57 2.63 15.35 -6.26
C THR A 57 1.17 15.62 -5.89
N SER A 58 0.26 15.08 -6.69
CA SER A 58 -1.17 15.10 -6.41
C SER A 58 -1.70 13.69 -6.53
N ALA A 59 -2.36 13.22 -5.49
CA ALA A 59 -2.83 11.87 -5.33
C ALA A 59 -4.34 11.86 -5.11
N LEU A 60 -5.01 10.80 -5.55
CA LEU A 60 -6.44 10.64 -5.36
C LEU A 60 -6.74 10.38 -3.89
N THR A 61 -7.66 11.12 -3.30
CA THR A 61 -8.07 10.90 -1.91
C THR A 61 -8.96 9.65 -1.83
N VAL A 62 -8.49 8.66 -1.08
CA VAL A 62 -9.15 7.38 -0.85
C VAL A 62 -9.53 7.28 0.63
N VAL A 63 -10.77 6.85 0.89
CA VAL A 63 -11.31 6.82 2.28
C VAL A 63 -12.04 5.54 2.64
N TYR A 64 -12.35 4.71 1.65
CA TYR A 64 -13.02 3.44 1.89
C TYR A 64 -11.98 2.34 2.08
N ARG A 65 -12.13 1.58 3.17
CA ARG A 65 -11.18 0.50 3.52
C ARG A 65 -11.03 -0.51 2.38
N ASP A 66 -12.12 -0.88 1.71
CA ASP A 66 -12.06 -1.81 0.56
C ASP A 66 -11.13 -1.31 -0.54
N HIS A 67 -11.16 -0.01 -0.85
CA HIS A 67 -10.27 0.59 -1.86
C HIS A 67 -8.83 0.66 -1.36
N ILE A 68 -8.61 1.01 -0.09
CA ILE A 68 -7.27 1.01 0.52
C ILE A 68 -6.68 -0.41 0.47
N SER A 69 -7.46 -1.43 0.84
CA SER A 69 -7.05 -2.83 0.79
C SER A 69 -6.72 -3.29 -0.62
N LEU A 70 -7.50 -2.90 -1.63
CA LEU A 70 -7.20 -3.19 -3.04
C LEU A 70 -5.88 -2.54 -3.47
N ILE A 71 -5.65 -1.28 -3.10
CA ILE A 71 -4.40 -0.58 -3.40
C ILE A 71 -3.21 -1.32 -2.76
N LEU A 72 -3.31 -1.66 -1.46
CA LEU A 72 -2.27 -2.41 -0.75
C LEU A 72 -2.00 -3.78 -1.38
N GLN A 73 -3.04 -4.50 -1.80
CA GLN A 73 -2.92 -5.81 -2.43
C GLN A 73 -2.28 -5.73 -3.83
N GLU A 74 -2.65 -4.75 -4.65
CA GLU A 74 -2.01 -4.56 -5.97
C GLU A 74 -0.49 -4.38 -5.79
N PHE A 75 -0.07 -3.61 -4.79
CA PHE A 75 1.36 -3.43 -4.50
C PHE A 75 2.06 -4.69 -3.97
N HIS A 76 1.36 -5.57 -3.27
CA HIS A 76 1.90 -6.88 -2.90
C HIS A 76 2.32 -7.67 -4.14
N ASP A 77 1.48 -7.73 -5.17
CA ASP A 77 1.77 -8.49 -6.39
C ASP A 77 2.96 -7.88 -7.15
N PHE A 78 3.05 -6.55 -7.21
CA PHE A 78 4.20 -5.85 -7.79
C PHE A 78 5.51 -6.06 -7.02
N LEU A 79 5.48 -6.08 -5.69
CA LEU A 79 6.64 -6.37 -4.84
C LEU A 79 7.09 -7.83 -4.98
N TYR A 80 6.13 -8.77 -5.01
CA TYR A 80 6.41 -10.20 -5.10
C TYR A 80 7.11 -10.59 -6.41
N MET A 81 6.79 -9.90 -7.51
CA MET A 81 7.44 -10.11 -8.80
C MET A 81 8.91 -9.61 -8.85
N GLY A 82 9.44 -9.05 -7.76
CA GLY A 82 10.85 -8.63 -7.66
C GLY A 82 11.18 -7.35 -8.44
N HIS A 83 10.16 -6.57 -8.82
CA HIS A 83 10.32 -5.42 -9.69
C HIS A 83 10.60 -4.09 -8.96
N MET A 84 10.24 -3.96 -7.69
CA MET A 84 10.29 -2.68 -6.96
C MET A 84 10.81 -2.85 -5.52
N SER A 85 11.57 -1.88 -5.03
CA SER A 85 11.91 -1.75 -3.60
C SER A 85 10.75 -1.13 -2.81
N GLU A 86 10.81 -1.22 -1.47
CA GLU A 86 9.87 -0.53 -0.56
C GLU A 86 9.76 0.96 -0.91
N ASP A 87 10.90 1.64 -1.10
CA ASP A 87 10.93 3.07 -1.43
C ASP A 87 10.18 3.39 -2.73
N ARG A 88 10.37 2.57 -3.77
CA ARG A 88 9.63 2.75 -5.04
C ARG A 88 8.14 2.51 -4.88
N THR A 89 7.75 1.64 -3.96
CA THR A 89 6.34 1.40 -3.63
C THR A 89 5.75 2.61 -2.95
N LYS A 90 6.44 3.20 -1.97
CA LYS A 90 6.03 4.44 -1.30
C LYS A 90 5.87 5.59 -2.30
N GLU A 91 6.85 5.81 -3.18
CA GLU A 91 6.78 6.83 -4.24
C GLU A 91 5.57 6.61 -5.16
N ARG A 92 5.26 5.36 -5.48
CA ARG A 92 4.11 5.03 -6.34
C ARG A 92 2.78 5.28 -5.64
N VAL A 93 2.66 4.93 -4.35
CA VAL A 93 1.45 5.27 -3.57
C VAL A 93 1.31 6.78 -3.47
N ALA A 94 2.36 7.50 -3.05
CA ALA A 94 2.37 8.95 -2.90
C ALA A 94 1.98 9.73 -4.16
N SER A 95 2.20 9.15 -5.35
CA SER A 95 1.83 9.75 -6.64
C SER A 95 0.44 9.36 -7.14
N THR A 96 -0.23 8.39 -6.50
CA THR A 96 -1.50 7.83 -7.00
C THR A 96 -2.65 7.95 -6.01
N ALA A 97 -2.42 7.66 -4.74
CA ALA A 97 -3.46 7.61 -3.71
C ALA A 97 -2.99 8.22 -2.39
N TRP A 98 -3.90 8.92 -1.72
CA TRP A 98 -3.68 9.51 -0.42
C TRP A 98 -4.81 9.15 0.53
N TRP A 99 -4.45 8.82 1.76
CA TRP A 99 -5.35 8.73 2.91
C TRP A 99 -4.58 9.13 4.18
N PRO A 100 -5.28 9.50 5.27
CA PRO A 100 -4.61 9.79 6.53
C PRO A 100 -3.73 8.61 6.95
N LYS A 101 -2.45 8.88 7.27
CA LYS A 101 -1.47 7.87 7.71
C LYS A 101 -1.17 6.76 6.67
N TRP A 102 -1.32 7.05 5.38
CA TRP A 102 -1.07 6.07 4.33
C TRP A 102 0.32 5.43 4.37
N GLU A 103 1.35 6.21 4.72
CA GLU A 103 2.73 5.73 4.79
C GLU A 103 2.94 4.74 5.95
N GLU A 104 2.34 5.01 7.11
CA GLU A 104 2.37 4.13 8.27
C GLU A 104 1.65 2.81 7.96
N GLU A 105 0.43 2.89 7.40
CA GLU A 105 -0.36 1.70 7.04
C GLU A 105 0.33 0.86 5.97
N LEU A 106 0.95 1.49 4.96
CA LEU A 106 1.70 0.79 3.92
C LEU A 106 2.93 0.09 4.52
N SER A 107 3.69 0.77 5.38
CA SER A 107 4.89 0.19 6.00
C SER A 107 4.54 -0.99 6.92
N GLU A 108 3.44 -0.89 7.68
CA GLU A 108 2.93 -2.00 8.50
C GLU A 108 2.49 -3.19 7.64
N TYR A 109 1.82 -2.93 6.51
CA TYR A 109 1.38 -3.95 5.58
C TYR A 109 2.59 -4.71 4.96
N ILE A 110 3.60 -3.98 4.47
CA ILE A 110 4.83 -4.55 3.92
C ILE A 110 5.60 -5.35 4.99
N SER A 111 5.73 -4.82 6.20
CA SER A 111 6.43 -5.51 7.30
C SER A 111 5.75 -6.83 7.68
N THR A 112 4.42 -6.84 7.73
CA THR A 112 3.64 -8.05 8.00
C THR A 112 3.87 -9.11 6.92
N PHE A 113 3.89 -8.69 5.65
CA PHE A 113 4.21 -9.59 4.54
C PHE A 113 5.62 -10.17 4.62
N GLU A 114 6.65 -9.36 4.90
CA GLU A 114 8.02 -9.87 5.05
C GLU A 114 8.13 -10.92 6.16
N ARG A 115 7.45 -10.70 7.29
CA ARG A 115 7.41 -11.66 8.40
C ARG A 115 6.75 -12.96 7.96
N CYS A 116 5.61 -12.89 7.28
CA CYS A 116 4.93 -14.05 6.71
C CYS A 116 5.81 -14.78 5.68
N GLN A 117 6.49 -14.05 4.79
CA GLN A 117 7.36 -14.64 3.77
C GLN A 117 8.59 -15.33 4.39
N LYS A 118 9.24 -14.71 5.39
CA LYS A 118 10.38 -15.31 6.11
C LYS A 118 9.93 -16.54 6.90
N ALA A 119 8.78 -16.49 7.57
CA ALA A 119 8.20 -17.65 8.24
C ALA A 119 7.89 -18.79 7.27
N ASN A 120 7.31 -18.50 6.11
CA ASN A 120 7.00 -19.51 5.08
C ASN A 120 8.27 -20.09 4.42
N LYS A 121 9.30 -19.27 4.17
CA LYS A 121 10.61 -19.74 3.69
C LYS A 121 11.28 -20.70 4.67
N ASN A 122 11.10 -20.50 5.97
CA ASN A 122 11.65 -21.38 7.01
C ASN A 122 10.90 -22.72 7.14
N HIS A 123 9.66 -22.80 6.65
CA HIS A 123 8.88 -24.04 6.60
C HIS A 123 9.08 -24.85 5.31
N GLY A 124 9.88 -24.35 4.36
CA GLY A 124 10.50 -25.19 3.34
C GLY A 124 11.56 -26.05 4.00
N SER A 125 11.12 -27.17 4.59
CA SER A 125 11.97 -28.23 5.13
C SER A 125 13.17 -28.41 4.22
N LYS A 126 14.36 -28.11 4.76
CA LYS A 126 15.61 -28.48 4.14
C LYS A 126 15.56 -29.99 3.98
N TYR A 127 15.57 -30.44 2.72
CA TYR A 127 16.10 -31.70 2.23
C TYR A 127 15.85 -32.89 3.17
N GLY A 128 14.98 -33.82 2.74
CA GLY A 128 14.95 -35.14 3.31
C GLY A 128 16.37 -35.66 3.56
N LEU A 129 16.55 -36.37 4.67
CA LEU A 129 17.82 -36.96 5.12
C LEU A 129 18.71 -37.32 3.92
N PRO A 130 20.00 -36.93 3.89
CA PRO A 130 20.92 -37.38 2.85
C PRO A 130 20.74 -38.89 2.69
N GLN A 131 20.27 -39.33 1.51
CA GLN A 131 20.08 -40.75 1.29
C GLN A 131 21.48 -41.38 1.34
N HIS A 132 21.64 -42.36 2.22
CA HIS A 132 22.87 -43.13 2.31
C HIS A 132 23.06 -43.87 0.97
N ILE A 133 24.10 -43.50 0.23
CA ILE A 133 24.49 -44.23 -0.97
C ILE A 133 25.15 -45.52 -0.48
N GLU A 134 24.69 -46.67 -0.95
CA GLU A 134 25.33 -47.94 -0.61
C GLU A 134 26.76 -47.97 -1.17
N GLU A 135 27.70 -48.47 -0.37
CA GLU A 135 29.08 -48.65 -0.82
C GLU A 135 29.11 -49.74 -1.92
N PRO A 136 29.72 -49.47 -3.09
CA PRO A 136 29.83 -50.46 -4.15
C PRO A 136 30.70 -51.63 -3.67
N LYS A 137 30.22 -52.85 -3.86
CA LYS A 137 30.89 -54.08 -3.39
C LYS A 137 31.92 -54.57 -4.39
N HIS A 138 31.87 -54.06 -5.62
CA HIS A 138 32.74 -54.47 -6.70
C HIS A 138 33.33 -53.26 -7.46
N PRO A 139 34.54 -53.38 -8.02
CA PRO A 139 35.09 -52.35 -8.90
C PRO A 139 34.14 -52.07 -10.08
N TRP A 140 33.98 -50.78 -10.44
CA TRP A 140 33.18 -50.28 -11.59
C TRP A 140 31.65 -50.29 -11.46
N GLU A 141 31.11 -50.51 -10.26
CA GLU A 141 29.66 -50.65 -10.04
C GLU A 141 28.90 -49.30 -10.08
N THR A 142 29.55 -48.21 -9.69
CA THR A 142 28.98 -46.85 -9.71
C THR A 142 29.92 -45.90 -10.45
N ILE A 143 29.42 -45.26 -11.50
CA ILE A 143 30.12 -44.20 -12.23
C ILE A 143 29.24 -42.94 -12.15
N ASN A 144 29.71 -41.92 -11.44
CA ASN A 144 29.08 -40.60 -11.44
C ASN A 144 29.84 -39.70 -12.42
N MET A 145 29.09 -38.86 -13.14
CA MET A 145 29.62 -37.89 -14.10
C MET A 145 29.10 -36.52 -13.70
N ASP A 146 29.95 -35.49 -13.76
CA ASP A 146 29.59 -34.07 -13.53
C ASP A 146 28.99 -33.45 -14.80
#